data_AF-A0A936ML23-F1
#
_entry.id   AF-A0A936ML23-F1
#
_cell.length_a   1.000
_cell.length_b   1.000
_cell.length_c   1.000
_cell.angle_alpha   90.00
_cell.angle_beta   90.00
_cell.angle_gamma   90.00
#
_symmetry.space_group_name_H-M   'P 1'
#
loop_
_entity.id
_entity.type
_entity.pdbx_description
1 polymer ?
#
loop_
_entity_poly.entity_id
_entity_poly.type
_entity_poly.pdbx_seq_one_letter_code
_entity_poly.pdbx_strand_id
1 'polypeptide(L)'
;MTYRGRFAPSPTGDLHLGSAVAAVFCAAAALAARGTLVLRVEDIDTPRVIPGQAARIAEDLDWLGIRFQEGPDIGGAAGPYVQSQRQALYEAAIDELAKHDLVYLCDCSRAEIARVASAPHAGDEGPRYSGTCRPFGMRPRAFKRPPAVRIAVPHDARSIVTTNDLVLGSRTDDVADVTGDFVLRRGDGIFAYQLAVVVDDLAMGITDVVRGADLAGSSARQVLLARLLGGEPPAFAHVPLLVADDGRRLAKRDGGMTIREQRAFGRDPRELVRTIARAYGHDIAGSAEPLEALAEALEWSKLPMQPVRVGALGRST
;
A
#
# COMPACT_ATOMS: atom_id res chain seq x y z
N MET A 1 -11.20 -19.22 0.21
CA MET A 1 -11.13 -18.41 -1.03
C MET A 1 -9.86 -18.76 -1.78
N THR A 2 -9.83 -18.61 -3.10
CA THR A 2 -8.59 -18.74 -3.89
C THR A 2 -7.73 -17.50 -3.69
N TYR A 3 -6.41 -17.65 -3.52
CA TYR A 3 -5.49 -16.53 -3.29
C TYR A 3 -5.56 -15.51 -4.44
N ARG A 4 -5.71 -14.23 -4.08
CA ARG A 4 -5.61 -13.08 -4.98
C ARG A 4 -4.80 -11.99 -4.30
N GLY A 5 -3.59 -11.77 -4.79
CA GLY A 5 -2.69 -10.71 -4.36
C GLY A 5 -2.61 -9.58 -5.38
N ARG A 6 -2.01 -8.44 -4.98
CA ARG A 6 -1.70 -7.34 -5.91
C ARG A 6 -0.40 -6.63 -5.59
N PHE A 7 0.30 -6.25 -6.65
CA PHE A 7 1.33 -5.22 -6.60
C PHE A 7 0.75 -3.91 -7.12
N ALA A 8 0.84 -2.85 -6.31
CA ALA A 8 0.10 -1.61 -6.57
C ALA A 8 1.02 -0.37 -6.54
N PRO A 9 1.85 -0.14 -7.57
CA PRO A 9 2.79 0.96 -7.60
C PRO A 9 2.14 2.30 -7.96
N SER A 10 2.59 3.38 -7.32
CA SER A 10 2.31 4.75 -7.75
C SER A 10 3.32 5.22 -8.81
N PRO A 11 2.89 5.73 -9.97
CA PRO A 11 3.78 6.15 -11.07
C PRO A 11 4.42 7.53 -10.83
N THR A 12 5.10 7.70 -9.70
CA THR A 12 5.74 8.97 -9.26
C THR A 12 7.26 8.99 -9.39
N GLY A 13 7.83 7.90 -9.91
CA GLY A 13 9.25 7.72 -10.21
C GLY A 13 9.53 6.30 -10.66
N ASP A 14 10.78 6.03 -11.05
CA ASP A 14 11.22 4.68 -11.43
C ASP A 14 11.08 3.68 -10.29
N LEU A 15 10.93 2.39 -10.64
CA LEU A 15 10.82 1.33 -9.67
C LEU A 15 12.13 1.20 -8.87
N HIS A 16 12.08 1.57 -7.60
CA HIS A 16 13.24 1.45 -6.72
C HIS A 16 13.39 0.04 -6.16
N LEU A 17 14.62 -0.33 -5.78
CA LEU A 17 14.96 -1.64 -5.23
C LEU A 17 14.06 -2.04 -4.05
N GLY A 18 13.79 -1.13 -3.11
CA GLY A 18 12.87 -1.39 -2.00
C GLY A 18 11.45 -1.81 -2.44
N SER A 19 10.87 -1.19 -3.47
CA SER A 19 9.55 -1.60 -4.00
C SER A 19 9.66 -2.91 -4.77
N ALA A 20 10.77 -3.14 -5.47
CA ALA A 20 11.02 -4.39 -6.17
C ALA A 20 11.14 -5.57 -5.21
N VAL A 21 11.71 -5.38 -4.01
CA VAL A 21 11.70 -6.41 -2.95
C VAL A 21 10.27 -6.81 -2.60
N ALA A 22 9.40 -5.83 -2.33
CA ALA A 22 7.99 -6.12 -2.04
C ALA A 22 7.29 -6.80 -3.24
N ALA A 23 7.62 -6.40 -4.48
CA ALA A 23 7.10 -7.03 -5.69
C ALA A 23 7.52 -8.51 -5.82
N VAL A 24 8.78 -8.82 -5.52
CA VAL A 24 9.33 -10.19 -5.55
C VAL A 24 8.60 -11.10 -4.57
N PHE A 25 8.41 -10.66 -3.32
CA PHE A 25 7.68 -11.43 -2.32
C PHE A 25 6.18 -11.53 -2.64
N CYS A 26 5.59 -10.48 -3.22
CA CYS A 26 4.20 -10.51 -3.68
C CYS A 26 3.99 -11.56 -4.79
N ALA A 27 4.92 -11.62 -5.75
CA ALA A 27 4.91 -12.61 -6.82
C ALA A 27 5.14 -14.04 -6.30
N ALA A 28 6.13 -14.24 -5.43
CA ALA A 28 6.40 -15.54 -4.82
C ALA A 28 5.20 -16.06 -4.02
N ALA A 29 4.52 -15.21 -3.25
CA ALA A 29 3.32 -15.59 -2.52
C ALA A 29 2.18 -16.04 -3.44
N ALA A 30 1.96 -15.34 -4.55
CA ALA A 30 0.97 -15.72 -5.54
C ALA A 30 1.30 -17.06 -6.22
N LEU A 31 2.56 -17.27 -6.57
CA LEU A 31 3.04 -18.53 -7.14
C LEU A 31 2.90 -19.70 -6.15
N ALA A 32 3.27 -19.50 -4.89
CA ALA A 32 3.20 -20.51 -3.83
C ALA A 32 1.75 -20.98 -3.61
N ALA A 33 0.82 -20.03 -3.64
CA ALA A 33 -0.61 -20.30 -3.51
C ALA A 33 -1.28 -20.77 -4.82
N ARG A 34 -0.55 -20.78 -5.95
CA ARG A 34 -1.11 -20.98 -7.30
C ARG A 34 -2.30 -20.05 -7.57
N GLY A 35 -2.21 -18.81 -7.09
CA GLY A 35 -3.27 -17.81 -7.12
C GLY A 35 -3.11 -16.77 -8.22
N THR A 36 -3.88 -15.69 -8.12
CA THR A 36 -3.81 -14.55 -9.04
C THR A 36 -2.94 -13.44 -8.46
N LEU A 37 -2.06 -12.87 -9.29
CA LEU A 37 -1.36 -11.63 -9.02
C LEU A 37 -1.87 -10.53 -9.94
N VAL A 38 -2.35 -9.44 -9.34
CA VAL A 38 -2.90 -8.27 -10.04
C VAL A 38 -1.88 -7.12 -10.04
N LEU A 39 -1.71 -6.44 -11.18
CA LEU A 39 -1.05 -5.14 -11.25
C LEU A 39 -2.10 -4.03 -11.18
N ARG A 40 -1.99 -3.12 -10.21
CA ARG A 40 -2.88 -1.95 -10.10
C ARG A 40 -2.06 -0.66 -10.08
N VAL A 41 -2.33 0.27 -10.98
CA VAL A 41 -1.63 1.56 -11.02
C VAL A 41 -2.32 2.53 -10.07
N GLU A 42 -1.60 2.97 -9.03
CA GLU A 42 -2.10 3.91 -8.02
C GLU A 42 -1.71 5.36 -8.35
N ASP A 43 -2.39 5.93 -9.35
CA ASP A 43 -2.18 7.29 -9.88
C ASP A 43 -3.13 8.33 -9.28
N ILE A 44 -3.65 8.07 -8.07
CA ILE A 44 -4.68 8.90 -7.42
C ILE A 44 -4.18 10.30 -7.01
N ASP A 45 -2.89 10.46 -6.74
CA ASP A 45 -2.25 11.77 -6.52
C ASP A 45 -1.76 12.35 -7.85
N THR A 46 -2.70 12.73 -8.72
CA THR A 46 -2.45 13.17 -10.10
C THR A 46 -1.31 14.20 -10.24
N PRO A 47 -1.14 15.20 -9.35
CA PRO A 47 -0.04 16.16 -9.44
C PRO A 47 1.37 15.54 -9.33
N ARG A 48 1.50 14.33 -8.77
CA ARG A 48 2.78 13.62 -8.63
C ARG A 48 3.02 12.57 -9.73
N VAL A 49 2.03 12.30 -10.57
CA VAL A 49 2.10 11.29 -11.62
C VAL A 49 3.06 11.76 -12.72
N ILE A 50 3.99 10.90 -13.10
CA ILE A 50 4.93 11.13 -14.19
C ILE A 50 4.44 10.35 -15.41
N PRO A 51 4.13 11.03 -16.54
CA PRO A 51 3.70 10.37 -17.77
C PRO A 51 4.70 9.29 -18.25
N GLY A 52 4.17 8.14 -18.66
CA GLY A 52 4.98 6.99 -19.10
C GLY A 52 5.64 6.18 -17.96
N GLN A 53 5.57 6.65 -16.71
CA GLN A 53 6.22 5.97 -15.59
C GLN A 53 5.56 4.63 -15.25
N ALA A 54 4.24 4.53 -15.37
CA ALA A 54 3.51 3.27 -15.16
C ALA A 54 4.00 2.16 -16.11
N ALA A 55 4.15 2.48 -17.40
CA ALA A 55 4.68 1.55 -18.41
C ALA A 55 6.12 1.14 -18.09
N ARG A 56 6.97 2.10 -17.70
CA ARG A 56 8.36 1.79 -17.28
C ARG A 56 8.43 0.87 -16.07
N ILE A 57 7.56 1.09 -15.08
CA ILE A 57 7.47 0.19 -13.91
C ILE A 57 7.04 -1.21 -14.35
N ALA A 58 6.08 -1.33 -15.26
CA ALA A 58 5.66 -2.62 -15.81
C ALA A 58 6.80 -3.33 -16.56
N GLU A 59 7.57 -2.61 -17.39
CA GLU A 59 8.78 -3.13 -18.05
C GLU A 59 9.83 -3.62 -17.04
N ASP A 60 10.06 -2.86 -15.97
CA ASP A 60 11.04 -3.19 -14.93
C ASP A 60 10.60 -4.45 -14.15
N LEU A 61 9.30 -4.61 -13.89
CA LEU A 61 8.72 -5.82 -13.28
C LEU A 61 8.82 -7.03 -14.21
N ASP A 62 8.54 -6.84 -15.50
CA ASP A 62 8.66 -7.89 -16.51
C ASP A 62 10.12 -8.38 -16.62
N TRP A 63 11.07 -7.46 -16.59
CA TRP A 63 12.51 -7.76 -16.58
C TRP A 63 12.94 -8.60 -15.37
N LEU A 64 12.33 -8.38 -14.20
CA LEU A 64 12.54 -9.20 -13.00
C LEU A 64 11.90 -10.59 -13.07
N GLY A 65 11.19 -10.92 -14.15
CA GLY A 65 10.46 -12.18 -14.29
C GLY A 65 9.07 -12.18 -13.64
N ILE A 66 8.62 -11.05 -13.09
CA ILE A 66 7.30 -10.96 -12.45
C ILE A 66 6.23 -10.90 -13.54
N ARG A 67 5.22 -11.77 -13.44
CA ARG A 67 4.10 -11.86 -14.38
C ARG A 67 2.78 -11.69 -13.64
N PHE A 68 1.89 -10.92 -14.24
CA PHE A 68 0.56 -10.63 -13.70
C PHE A 68 -0.50 -11.37 -14.51
N GLN A 69 -1.56 -11.81 -13.85
CA GLN A 69 -2.71 -12.43 -14.51
C GLN A 69 -3.78 -11.39 -14.86
N GLU A 70 -3.79 -10.25 -14.15
CA GLU A 70 -4.67 -9.13 -14.39
C GLU A 70 -3.91 -7.81 -14.26
N GLY A 71 -4.26 -6.79 -15.04
CA GLY A 71 -3.62 -5.48 -14.97
C GLY A 71 -4.04 -4.53 -16.08
N PRO A 72 -3.45 -3.32 -16.15
CA PRO A 72 -3.87 -2.30 -17.11
C PRO A 72 -3.76 -2.75 -18.57
N ASP A 73 -2.69 -3.47 -18.90
CA ASP A 73 -2.41 -3.89 -20.28
C ASP A 73 -3.06 -5.24 -20.63
N ILE A 74 -3.32 -6.08 -19.62
CA ILE A 74 -3.85 -7.45 -19.79
C ILE A 74 -5.39 -7.46 -19.67
N GLY A 75 -5.96 -6.53 -18.92
CA GLY A 75 -7.37 -6.54 -18.54
C GLY A 75 -7.64 -7.54 -17.41
N GLY A 76 -8.91 -7.94 -17.29
CA GLY A 76 -9.41 -8.81 -16.23
C GLY A 76 -10.79 -8.39 -15.74
N ALA A 77 -11.43 -9.25 -14.96
CA ALA A 77 -12.85 -9.10 -14.59
C ALA A 77 -13.13 -7.90 -13.66
N ALA A 78 -12.12 -7.41 -12.94
CA ALA A 78 -12.25 -6.34 -11.96
C ALA A 78 -11.70 -4.99 -12.46
N GLY A 79 -11.41 -4.88 -13.75
CA GLY A 79 -10.93 -3.65 -14.38
C GLY A 79 -11.91 -2.46 -14.24
N PRO A 80 -11.46 -1.23 -14.54
CA PRO A 80 -10.11 -0.86 -14.97
C PRO A 80 -9.08 -0.98 -13.84
N TYR A 81 -7.81 -1.23 -14.16
CA TYR A 81 -6.74 -1.44 -13.17
C TYR A 81 -5.90 -0.17 -12.89
N VAL A 82 -6.48 1.01 -13.16
CA VAL A 82 -5.86 2.33 -12.97
C VAL A 82 -6.80 3.18 -12.11
N GLN A 83 -6.33 3.69 -10.98
CA GLN A 83 -7.19 4.34 -9.97
C GLN A 83 -7.88 5.61 -10.47
N SER A 84 -7.21 6.41 -11.31
CA SER A 84 -7.82 7.61 -11.92
C SER A 84 -9.07 7.32 -12.75
N GLN A 85 -9.24 6.07 -13.20
CA GLN A 85 -10.40 5.59 -13.97
C GLN A 85 -11.51 4.97 -13.09
N ARG A 86 -11.32 4.94 -11.76
CA ARG A 86 -12.20 4.24 -10.80
C ARG A 86 -12.95 5.17 -9.85
N GLN A 87 -12.92 6.48 -10.11
CA GLN A 87 -13.50 7.51 -9.24
C GLN A 87 -14.97 7.25 -8.85
N ALA A 88 -15.77 6.70 -9.75
CA ALA A 88 -17.18 6.36 -9.48
C ALA A 88 -17.33 5.33 -8.34
N LEU A 89 -16.40 4.37 -8.20
CA LEU A 89 -16.42 3.39 -7.11
C LEU A 89 -16.13 4.06 -5.77
N TYR A 90 -15.21 5.03 -5.75
CA TYR A 90 -14.84 5.77 -4.55
C TYR A 90 -15.98 6.68 -4.08
N GLU A 91 -16.68 7.32 -5.01
CA GLU A 91 -17.87 8.11 -4.68
C GLU A 91 -19.00 7.21 -4.14
N ALA A 92 -19.27 6.08 -4.80
CA ALA A 92 -20.28 5.13 -4.33
C ALA A 92 -19.97 4.58 -2.92
N ALA A 93 -18.69 4.36 -2.59
CA ALA A 93 -18.28 3.96 -1.26
C ALA A 93 -18.53 5.06 -0.21
N ILE A 94 -18.27 6.32 -0.54
CA ILE A 94 -18.61 7.46 0.33
C ILE A 94 -20.12 7.58 0.52
N ASP A 95 -20.90 7.43 -0.56
CA ASP A 95 -22.36 7.47 -0.51
C ASP A 95 -22.93 6.34 0.36
N GLU A 96 -22.35 5.14 0.27
CA GLU A 96 -22.76 4.03 1.13
C GLU A 96 -22.47 4.34 2.60
N LEU A 97 -21.26 4.81 2.93
CA LEU A 97 -20.92 5.22 4.30
C LEU A 97 -21.83 6.36 4.79
N ALA A 98 -22.24 7.27 3.91
CA ALA A 98 -23.11 8.39 4.25
C ALA A 98 -24.52 7.93 4.67
N LYS A 99 -25.06 6.85 4.07
CA LYS A 99 -26.35 6.27 4.47
C LYS A 99 -26.36 5.76 5.92
N HIS A 100 -25.19 5.46 6.47
CA HIS A 100 -25.02 4.97 7.84
C HIS A 100 -24.45 6.04 8.79
N ASP A 101 -24.47 7.32 8.40
CA ASP A 101 -23.91 8.44 9.16
C ASP A 101 -22.41 8.28 9.51
N LEU A 102 -21.66 7.53 8.68
CA LEU A 102 -20.24 7.24 8.89
C LEU A 102 -19.29 8.23 8.21
N VAL A 103 -19.80 9.29 7.58
CA VAL A 103 -18.98 10.35 6.97
C VAL A 103 -19.55 11.74 7.22
N TYR A 104 -18.69 12.75 7.15
CA TYR A 104 -19.08 14.16 7.29
C TYR A 104 -18.14 15.12 6.57
N LEU A 105 -18.62 16.34 6.35
CA LEU A 105 -17.89 17.42 5.70
C LEU A 105 -17.07 18.26 6.70
N CYS A 106 -15.77 18.36 6.45
CA CYS A 106 -14.80 19.04 7.31
C CYS A 106 -14.05 20.14 6.55
N ASP A 107 -14.08 21.36 7.07
CA ASP A 107 -13.36 22.52 6.55
C ASP A 107 -12.27 23.04 7.53
N CYS A 108 -11.87 22.19 8.49
CA CYS A 108 -10.76 22.47 9.40
C CYS A 108 -9.42 22.46 8.66
N SER A 109 -8.60 23.47 8.95
CA SER A 109 -7.20 23.55 8.52
C SER A 109 -6.30 22.63 9.32
N ARG A 110 -5.16 22.25 8.74
CA ARG A 110 -4.12 21.49 9.46
C ARG A 110 -3.65 22.21 10.74
N ALA A 111 -3.55 23.53 10.71
CA ALA A 111 -3.17 24.34 11.89
C ALA A 111 -4.25 24.31 12.99
N GLU A 112 -5.54 24.36 12.62
CA GLU A 112 -6.66 24.23 13.56
C GLU A 112 -6.66 22.84 14.20
N ILE A 113 -6.43 21.78 13.41
CA ILE A 113 -6.34 20.41 13.92
C ILE A 113 -5.17 20.27 14.91
N ALA A 114 -3.98 20.77 14.54
CA ALA A 114 -2.79 20.67 15.38
C ALA A 114 -2.94 21.40 16.72
N ARG A 115 -3.67 22.52 16.76
CA ARG A 115 -3.92 23.28 18.01
C ARG A 115 -4.83 22.54 19.00
N VAL A 116 -5.72 21.68 18.50
CA VAL A 116 -6.70 20.95 19.31
C VAL A 116 -6.18 19.55 19.68
N ALA A 117 -5.15 19.06 18.98
CA ALA A 117 -4.54 17.78 19.28
C ALA A 117 -3.75 17.84 20.60
N SER A 118 -4.05 16.91 21.50
CA SER A 118 -3.44 16.83 22.83
C SER A 118 -2.04 16.18 22.84
N ALA A 119 -1.63 15.54 21.74
CA ALA A 119 -0.37 14.81 21.65
C ALA A 119 0.68 15.56 20.80
N PRO A 120 1.90 15.82 21.32
CA PRO A 120 2.97 16.51 20.60
C PRO A 120 3.67 15.67 19.52
N HIS A 121 3.24 14.42 19.29
CA HIS A 121 3.86 13.49 18.34
C HIS A 121 2.84 13.02 17.30
N ALA A 122 2.68 13.83 16.25
CA ALA A 122 1.98 13.43 15.04
C ALA A 122 2.86 12.47 14.23
N GLY A 123 2.34 11.29 13.89
CA GLY A 123 2.94 10.43 12.86
C GLY A 123 2.86 11.09 11.47
N ASP A 124 3.28 10.36 10.43
CA ASP A 124 3.29 10.87 9.04
C ASP A 124 1.92 11.40 8.57
N GLU A 125 0.83 10.85 9.11
CA GLU A 125 -0.58 11.23 8.81
C GLU A 125 -1.05 12.48 9.57
N GLY A 126 -0.21 13.05 10.43
CA GLY A 126 -0.54 14.23 11.21
C GLY A 126 -1.23 13.91 12.54
N PRO A 127 -1.64 14.95 13.28
CA PRO A 127 -2.30 14.81 14.57
C PRO A 127 -3.67 14.13 14.45
N ARG A 128 -4.05 13.37 15.48
CA ARG A 128 -5.40 12.81 15.65
C ARG A 128 -6.43 13.93 15.50
N TYR A 129 -7.43 13.72 14.63
CA TYR A 129 -8.54 14.66 14.50
C TYR A 129 -9.62 14.37 15.55
N SER A 130 -10.05 15.42 16.27
CA SER A 130 -11.01 15.33 17.37
C SER A 130 -12.48 15.31 16.94
N GLY A 131 -12.76 15.31 15.63
CA GLY A 131 -14.14 15.25 15.12
C GLY A 131 -14.91 16.56 15.25
N THR A 132 -14.25 17.72 15.29
CA THR A 132 -14.90 19.04 15.46
C THR A 132 -16.06 19.29 14.50
N CYS A 133 -15.94 18.83 13.25
CA CYS A 133 -16.99 19.00 12.24
C CYS A 133 -18.02 17.85 12.21
N ARG A 134 -17.85 16.78 12.99
CA ARG A 134 -18.71 15.60 12.98
C ARG A 134 -20.19 15.90 13.25
N PRO A 135 -20.56 16.79 14.20
CA PRO A 135 -21.96 17.11 14.46
C PRO A 135 -22.73 17.66 13.24
N PHE A 136 -22.04 18.21 12.24
CA PHE A 136 -22.67 18.77 11.04
C PHE A 136 -23.03 17.70 10.00
N GLY A 137 -22.42 16.51 10.05
CA GLY A 137 -22.67 15.43 9.08
C GLY A 137 -22.33 15.86 7.64
N MET A 138 -23.06 15.30 6.67
CA MET A 138 -22.95 15.63 5.23
C MET A 138 -23.75 16.87 4.81
N ARG A 139 -24.30 17.64 5.76
CA ARG A 139 -25.16 18.80 5.47
C ARG A 139 -24.35 19.95 4.84
N PRO A 140 -24.86 20.58 3.76
CA PRO A 140 -24.29 21.82 3.25
C PRO A 140 -24.33 22.92 4.32
N ARG A 141 -23.24 23.70 4.42
CA ARG A 141 -23.14 24.90 5.26
C ARG A 141 -22.20 25.91 4.62
N ALA A 142 -22.13 27.12 5.16
CA ALA A 142 -21.07 28.05 4.79
C ALA A 142 -19.72 27.48 5.25
N PHE A 143 -18.90 27.03 4.30
CA PHE A 143 -17.58 26.49 4.58
C PHE A 143 -16.51 27.57 4.44
N LYS A 144 -15.51 27.55 5.32
CA LYS A 144 -14.35 28.47 5.27
C LYS A 144 -13.44 28.22 4.07
N ARG A 145 -13.56 27.03 3.46
CA ARG A 145 -12.76 26.50 2.34
C ARG A 145 -13.48 25.28 1.75
N PRO A 146 -13.11 24.79 0.55
CA PRO A 146 -13.64 23.52 0.04
C PRO A 146 -13.51 22.40 1.09
N PRO A 147 -14.61 21.76 1.50
CA PRO A 147 -14.60 20.78 2.57
C PRO A 147 -14.04 19.44 2.11
N ALA A 148 -13.24 18.80 2.97
CA ALA A 148 -12.91 17.39 2.85
C ALA A 148 -14.08 16.51 3.34
N VAL A 149 -14.15 15.28 2.84
CA VAL A 149 -14.99 14.20 3.41
C VAL A 149 -14.10 13.40 4.36
N ARG A 150 -14.53 13.26 5.62
CA ARG A 150 -13.88 12.41 6.62
C ARG A 150 -14.77 11.25 7.01
N ILE A 151 -14.16 10.13 7.37
CA ILE A 151 -14.85 9.06 8.07
C ILE A 151 -15.07 9.45 9.53
N ALA A 152 -16.25 9.16 10.04
CA ALA A 152 -16.62 9.21 11.45
C ALA A 152 -16.28 7.86 12.09
N VAL A 153 -15.05 7.71 12.58
CA VAL A 153 -14.62 6.46 13.22
C VAL A 153 -15.55 6.18 14.42
N PRO A 154 -16.09 4.95 14.54
CA PRO A 154 -16.89 4.57 15.70
C PRO A 154 -16.09 4.69 17.00
N HIS A 155 -16.75 4.97 18.12
CA HIS A 155 -16.15 4.92 19.46
C HIS A 155 -16.70 3.72 20.23
N ASP A 156 -16.73 2.56 19.57
CA ASP A 156 -17.25 1.30 20.09
C ASP A 156 -16.37 0.14 19.64
N ALA A 157 -16.77 -1.10 19.93
CA ALA A 157 -16.00 -2.30 19.61
C ALA A 157 -15.57 -2.41 18.13
N ARG A 158 -16.22 -1.72 17.20
CA ARG A 158 -15.83 -1.70 15.79
C ARG A 158 -14.48 -1.02 15.57
N SER A 159 -14.09 -0.04 16.40
CA SER A 159 -12.78 0.65 16.27
C SER A 159 -11.60 -0.18 16.77
N ILE A 160 -11.86 -1.25 17.53
CA ILE A 160 -10.86 -2.20 17.99
C ILE A 160 -10.56 -3.18 16.87
N VAL A 161 -9.41 -3.00 16.23
CA VAL A 161 -9.01 -3.75 15.06
C VAL A 161 -7.76 -4.56 15.34
N THR A 162 -7.88 -5.88 15.23
CA THR A 162 -6.73 -6.79 15.14
C THR A 162 -6.35 -6.98 13.68
N THR A 163 -5.12 -6.58 13.35
CA THR A 163 -4.46 -6.91 12.07
C THR A 163 -3.57 -8.12 12.30
N ASN A 164 -3.80 -9.20 11.55
CA ASN A 164 -2.95 -10.38 11.56
C ASN A 164 -1.93 -10.25 10.42
N ASP A 165 -0.67 -10.04 10.76
CA ASP A 165 0.42 -9.96 9.79
C ASP A 165 1.28 -11.21 9.81
N LEU A 166 1.59 -11.75 8.63
CA LEU A 166 2.41 -12.96 8.48
C LEU A 166 3.88 -12.73 8.82
N VAL A 167 4.36 -11.48 8.81
CA VAL A 167 5.75 -11.11 9.14
C VAL A 167 5.81 -10.42 10.50
N LEU A 168 5.01 -9.36 10.68
CA LEU A 168 5.06 -8.52 11.88
C LEU A 168 4.27 -9.10 13.07
N GLY A 169 3.51 -10.18 12.86
CA GLY A 169 2.62 -10.77 13.85
C GLY A 169 1.31 -10.00 14.01
N SER A 170 0.49 -10.46 14.96
CA SER A 170 -0.81 -9.84 15.25
C SER A 170 -0.67 -8.58 16.09
N ARG A 171 -1.34 -7.51 15.69
CA ARG A 171 -1.43 -6.25 16.44
C ARG A 171 -2.88 -5.79 16.56
N THR A 172 -3.27 -5.39 17.77
CA THR A 172 -4.59 -4.79 18.02
C THR A 172 -4.43 -3.30 18.30
N ASP A 173 -5.18 -2.48 17.56
CA ASP A 173 -5.23 -1.03 17.71
C ASP A 173 -6.67 -0.56 17.89
N ASP A 174 -6.88 0.44 18.76
CA ASP A 174 -8.08 1.27 18.70
C ASP A 174 -7.87 2.38 17.68
N VAL A 175 -8.51 2.26 16.52
CA VAL A 175 -8.38 3.24 15.42
C VAL A 175 -8.89 4.62 15.86
N ALA A 176 -9.91 4.68 16.72
CA ALA A 176 -10.49 5.92 17.20
C ALA A 176 -9.49 6.71 18.05
N ASP A 177 -8.66 6.00 18.81
CA ASP A 177 -7.65 6.58 19.69
C ASP A 177 -6.32 6.85 19.01
N VAL A 178 -5.88 5.95 18.12
CA VAL A 178 -4.59 6.08 17.43
C VAL A 178 -4.66 7.15 16.33
N THR A 179 -5.69 7.11 15.47
CA THR A 179 -5.79 8.03 14.32
C THR A 179 -6.99 8.97 14.40
N GLY A 180 -8.12 8.49 14.94
CA GLY A 180 -9.39 9.20 14.87
C GLY A 180 -9.90 9.34 13.43
N ASP A 181 -10.74 10.34 13.21
CA ASP A 181 -11.43 10.58 11.95
C ASP A 181 -10.48 11.00 10.81
N PHE A 182 -10.19 10.10 9.88
CA PHE A 182 -9.29 10.33 8.75
C PHE A 182 -10.02 10.76 7.47
N VAL A 183 -9.28 11.34 6.53
CA VAL A 183 -9.82 11.88 5.27
C VAL A 183 -10.07 10.74 4.28
N LEU A 184 -11.23 10.75 3.63
CA LEU A 184 -11.59 9.88 2.51
C LEU A 184 -11.54 10.61 1.16
N ARG A 185 -11.88 11.91 1.15
CA ARG A 185 -11.74 12.80 0.00
C ARG A 185 -11.25 14.17 0.48
N ARG A 186 -10.19 14.69 -0.12
CA ARG A 186 -9.63 16.01 0.19
C ARG A 186 -10.56 17.13 -0.29
N GLY A 187 -10.34 18.34 0.21
CA GLY A 187 -11.10 19.51 -0.22
C GLY A 187 -10.88 19.92 -1.68
N ASP A 188 -9.77 19.50 -2.28
CA ASP A 188 -9.49 19.66 -3.72
C ASP A 188 -10.06 18.53 -4.59
N GLY A 189 -10.87 17.63 -4.01
CA GLY A 189 -11.55 16.55 -4.72
C GLY A 189 -10.75 15.25 -4.85
N ILE A 190 -9.44 15.24 -4.55
CA ILE A 190 -8.62 14.03 -4.63
C ILE A 190 -9.03 13.04 -3.54
N PHE A 191 -9.32 11.79 -3.93
CA PHE A 191 -9.59 10.70 -2.98
C PHE A 191 -8.32 10.32 -2.22
N ALA A 192 -8.48 10.03 -0.93
CA ALA A 192 -7.37 9.63 -0.09
C ALA A 192 -6.95 8.18 -0.38
N TYR A 193 -5.65 7.91 -0.25
CA TYR A 193 -5.06 6.57 -0.39
C TYR A 193 -5.83 5.50 0.42
N GLN A 194 -6.23 5.81 1.66
CA GLN A 194 -6.96 4.89 2.53
C GLN A 194 -8.29 4.41 1.89
N LEU A 195 -9.02 5.31 1.22
CA LEU A 195 -10.26 4.95 0.54
C LEU A 195 -9.98 4.16 -0.74
N ALA A 196 -9.14 4.70 -1.62
CA ALA A 196 -8.91 4.13 -2.94
C ALA A 196 -8.40 2.68 -2.85
N VAL A 197 -7.42 2.42 -1.97
CA VAL A 197 -6.88 1.07 -1.77
C VAL A 197 -7.92 0.10 -1.26
N VAL A 198 -8.72 0.47 -0.25
CA VAL A 198 -9.71 -0.45 0.33
C VAL A 198 -10.81 -0.76 -0.67
N VAL A 199 -11.34 0.25 -1.35
CA VAL A 199 -12.39 0.04 -2.35
C VAL A 199 -11.89 -0.84 -3.50
N ASP A 200 -10.64 -0.63 -3.94
CA ASP A 200 -10.06 -1.45 -5.00
C ASP A 200 -9.71 -2.86 -4.56
N ASP A 201 -9.17 -3.03 -3.34
CA ASP A 201 -8.87 -4.36 -2.79
C ASP A 201 -10.17 -5.18 -2.66
N LEU A 202 -11.26 -4.56 -2.18
CA LEU A 202 -12.59 -5.21 -2.14
C LEU A 202 -13.14 -5.53 -3.54
N ALA A 203 -13.12 -4.55 -4.45
CA ALA A 203 -13.68 -4.72 -5.80
C ALA A 203 -12.88 -5.72 -6.65
N MET A 204 -11.58 -5.86 -6.41
CA MET A 204 -10.71 -6.84 -7.08
C MET A 204 -10.67 -8.19 -6.38
N GLY A 205 -11.36 -8.34 -5.23
CA GLY A 205 -11.40 -9.56 -4.44
C GLY A 205 -10.03 -9.96 -3.91
N ILE A 206 -9.21 -8.98 -3.51
CA ILE A 206 -7.88 -9.21 -2.94
C ILE A 206 -8.01 -9.90 -1.59
N THR A 207 -7.36 -11.05 -1.45
CA THR A 207 -7.32 -11.84 -0.21
C THR A 207 -6.07 -11.56 0.60
N ASP A 208 -4.96 -11.19 -0.06
CA ASP A 208 -3.64 -11.09 0.56
C ASP A 208 -2.88 -9.85 0.07
N VAL A 209 -2.39 -9.06 1.01
CA VAL A 209 -1.64 -7.83 0.78
C VAL A 209 -0.20 -8.00 1.25
N VAL A 210 0.68 -8.24 0.28
CA VAL A 210 2.14 -8.23 0.49
C VAL A 210 2.68 -6.87 0.06
N ARG A 211 3.25 -6.10 0.99
CA ARG A 211 3.77 -4.74 0.74
C ARG A 211 4.87 -4.34 1.71
N GLY A 212 5.53 -3.20 1.48
CA GLY A 212 6.56 -2.69 2.39
C GLY A 212 6.04 -2.34 3.78
N ALA A 213 6.86 -2.57 4.80
CA ALA A 213 6.52 -2.37 6.22
C ALA A 213 6.29 -0.90 6.63
N ASP A 214 6.68 0.07 5.79
CA ASP A 214 6.33 1.48 5.99
C ASP A 214 4.82 1.73 5.96
N LEU A 215 4.05 0.85 5.30
CA LEU A 215 2.60 0.96 5.20
C LEU A 215 1.85 0.20 6.32
N ALA A 216 2.56 -0.49 7.22
CA ALA A 216 1.96 -1.27 8.30
C ALA A 216 1.04 -0.44 9.21
N GLY A 217 1.41 0.83 9.46
CA GLY A 217 0.61 1.76 10.26
C GLY A 217 -0.74 2.16 9.65
N SER A 218 -1.00 1.80 8.38
CA SER A 218 -2.30 2.03 7.72
C SER A 218 -3.26 0.85 7.84
N SER A 219 -2.77 -0.34 8.16
CA SER A 219 -3.55 -1.59 8.04
C SER A 219 -4.79 -1.59 8.93
N ALA A 220 -4.70 -1.14 10.17
CA ALA A 220 -5.86 -1.09 11.07
C ALA A 220 -6.98 -0.17 10.53
N ARG A 221 -6.62 0.98 9.92
CA ARG A 221 -7.59 1.88 9.27
C ARG A 221 -8.23 1.24 8.05
N GLN A 222 -7.43 0.55 7.25
CA GLN A 222 -7.89 -0.11 6.03
C GLN A 222 -8.82 -1.29 6.36
N VAL A 223 -8.49 -2.08 7.38
CA VAL A 223 -9.33 -3.14 7.91
C VAL A 223 -10.64 -2.59 8.47
N LEU A 224 -10.60 -1.51 9.26
CA LEU A 224 -11.81 -0.85 9.75
C LEU A 224 -12.70 -0.41 8.58
N LEU A 225 -12.13 0.32 7.62
CA LEU A 225 -12.86 0.85 6.49
C LEU A 225 -13.49 -0.28 5.65
N ALA A 226 -12.76 -1.37 5.40
CA ALA A 226 -13.28 -2.53 4.68
C ALA A 226 -14.52 -3.11 5.38
N ARG A 227 -14.44 -3.31 6.70
CA ARG A 227 -15.56 -3.81 7.52
C ARG A 227 -16.75 -2.86 7.53
N LEU A 228 -16.51 -1.56 7.59
CA LEU A 228 -17.58 -0.55 7.54
C LEU A 228 -18.26 -0.48 6.18
N LEU A 229 -17.58 -0.86 5.11
CA LEU A 229 -18.14 -1.04 3.77
C LEU A 229 -18.79 -2.43 3.58
N GLY A 230 -18.88 -3.24 4.64
CA GLY A 230 -19.45 -4.59 4.60
C GLY A 230 -18.56 -5.65 3.93
N GLY A 231 -17.30 -5.32 3.65
CA GLY A 231 -16.33 -6.20 3.01
C GLY A 231 -15.46 -6.99 3.98
N GLU A 232 -14.88 -8.08 3.48
CA GLU A 232 -13.86 -8.85 4.20
C GLU A 232 -12.47 -8.25 3.90
N PRO A 233 -11.70 -7.84 4.94
CA PRO A 233 -10.37 -7.29 4.74
C PRO A 233 -9.36 -8.39 4.35
N PRO A 234 -8.32 -8.06 3.58
CA PRO A 234 -7.28 -9.03 3.25
C PRO A 234 -6.41 -9.37 4.45
N ALA A 235 -5.71 -10.51 4.37
CA ALA A 235 -4.55 -10.79 5.19
C ALA A 235 -3.36 -9.92 4.77
N PHE A 236 -2.40 -9.70 5.68
CA PHE A 236 -1.24 -8.84 5.41
C PHE A 236 0.08 -9.59 5.60
N ALA A 237 1.06 -9.22 4.79
CA ALA A 237 2.47 -9.52 5.02
C ALA A 237 3.28 -8.24 4.74
N HIS A 238 3.83 -7.63 5.79
CA HIS A 238 4.62 -6.41 5.68
C HIS A 238 6.10 -6.74 5.57
N VAL A 239 6.62 -6.66 4.35
CA VAL A 239 8.01 -6.95 4.00
C VAL A 239 8.92 -5.86 4.59
N PRO A 240 9.96 -6.22 5.36
CA PRO A 240 10.90 -5.26 5.94
C PRO A 240 11.57 -4.39 4.88
N LEU A 241 11.78 -3.12 5.22
CA LEU A 241 12.30 -2.15 4.25
C LEU A 241 13.76 -2.45 3.90
N LEU A 242 14.08 -2.31 2.61
CA LEU A 242 15.45 -2.16 2.17
C LEU A 242 15.90 -0.71 2.42
N VAL A 243 17.00 -0.55 3.15
CA VAL A 243 17.57 0.75 3.55
C VAL A 243 19.01 0.88 3.06
N ALA A 244 19.52 2.11 3.02
CA ALA A 244 20.92 2.35 2.70
C ALA A 244 21.84 1.76 3.79
N ASP A 245 23.14 1.67 3.51
CA ASP A 245 24.11 1.09 4.46
C ASP A 245 24.20 1.89 5.78
N ASP A 246 23.87 3.19 5.73
CA ASP A 246 23.77 4.07 6.89
C ASP A 246 22.41 4.01 7.62
N GLY A 247 21.51 3.15 7.16
CA GLY A 247 20.19 2.91 7.77
C GLY A 247 19.09 3.88 7.34
N ARG A 248 19.38 4.88 6.49
CA ARG A 248 18.35 5.79 5.96
C ARG A 248 17.54 5.12 4.87
N ARG A 249 16.32 5.62 4.63
CA ARG A 249 15.53 5.21 3.45
C ARG A 249 16.34 5.48 2.18
N LEU A 250 16.25 4.55 1.24
CA LEU A 250 16.90 4.68 -0.07
C LEU A 250 16.41 5.97 -0.74
N ALA A 251 17.37 6.80 -1.16
CA ALA A 251 17.08 8.05 -1.84
C ALA A 251 17.61 8.00 -3.28
N LYS A 252 16.96 8.75 -4.19
CA LYS A 252 17.36 8.84 -5.61
C LYS A 252 18.80 9.28 -5.85
N ARG A 253 19.46 9.89 -4.85
CA ARG A 253 20.86 10.35 -4.94
C ARG A 253 21.88 9.24 -4.75
N ASP A 254 21.46 8.11 -4.18
CA ASP A 254 22.30 6.93 -4.04
C ASP A 254 22.16 6.21 -5.39
N GLY A 255 23.22 6.18 -6.22
CA GLY A 255 23.13 5.59 -7.56
C GLY A 255 22.87 4.09 -7.54
N GLY A 256 22.24 3.55 -8.59
CA GLY A 256 21.94 2.11 -8.68
C GLY A 256 20.79 1.66 -7.80
N MET A 257 19.92 2.57 -7.36
CA MET A 257 18.80 2.25 -6.48
C MET A 257 17.51 1.93 -7.23
N THR A 258 17.51 2.05 -8.55
CA THR A 258 16.38 1.69 -9.42
C THR A 258 16.63 0.40 -10.20
N ILE A 259 15.57 -0.32 -10.55
CA ILE A 259 15.67 -1.53 -11.36
C ILE A 259 16.23 -1.24 -12.75
N ARG A 260 15.89 -0.08 -13.30
CA ARG A 260 16.43 0.37 -14.58
C ARG A 260 17.94 0.60 -14.56
N GLU A 261 18.49 1.17 -13.48
CA GLU A 261 19.94 1.29 -13.32
C GLU A 261 20.60 -0.08 -13.14
N GLN A 262 20.00 -0.98 -12.35
CA GLN A 262 20.51 -2.36 -12.19
C GLN A 262 20.61 -3.08 -13.54
N ARG A 263 19.58 -2.92 -14.39
CA ARG A 263 19.58 -3.42 -15.77
C ARG A 263 20.65 -2.75 -16.63
N ALA A 264 20.80 -1.43 -16.54
CA ALA A 264 21.80 -0.67 -17.30
C ALA A 264 23.25 -1.06 -16.92
N PHE A 265 23.48 -1.45 -15.67
CA PHE A 265 24.76 -2.00 -15.20
C PHE A 265 24.99 -3.47 -15.61
N GLY A 266 24.10 -4.05 -16.42
CA GLY A 266 24.26 -5.42 -16.93
C GLY A 266 24.00 -6.51 -15.90
N ARG A 267 23.31 -6.20 -14.80
CA ARG A 267 22.98 -7.19 -13.78
C ARG A 267 22.01 -8.23 -14.34
N ASP A 268 22.19 -9.50 -13.98
CA ASP A 268 21.21 -10.55 -14.29
C ASP A 268 19.99 -10.38 -13.37
N PRO A 269 18.75 -10.23 -13.89
CA PRO A 269 17.56 -10.13 -13.07
C PRO A 269 17.35 -11.37 -12.18
N ARG A 270 17.72 -12.56 -12.67
CA ARG A 270 17.59 -13.81 -11.90
C ARG A 270 18.50 -13.78 -10.67
N GLU A 271 19.74 -13.34 -10.86
CA GLU A 271 20.66 -13.17 -9.74
C GLU A 271 20.19 -12.10 -8.76
N LEU A 272 19.61 -10.99 -9.23
CA LEU A 272 19.01 -9.99 -8.34
C LEU A 272 17.87 -10.57 -7.49
N VAL A 273 17.00 -11.41 -8.06
CA VAL A 273 15.95 -12.10 -7.27
C VAL A 273 16.58 -13.04 -6.24
N ARG A 274 17.64 -13.80 -6.61
CA ARG A 274 18.36 -14.66 -5.66
C ARG A 274 19.01 -13.88 -4.53
N THR A 275 19.62 -12.72 -4.81
CA THR A 275 20.23 -11.90 -3.74
C THR A 275 19.19 -11.26 -2.85
N ILE A 276 18.03 -10.85 -3.39
CA ILE A 276 16.88 -10.40 -2.58
C ILE A 276 16.40 -11.53 -1.68
N ALA A 277 16.12 -12.71 -2.23
CA ALA A 277 15.67 -13.87 -1.45
C ALA A 277 16.65 -14.18 -0.30
N ARG A 278 17.95 -14.24 -0.58
CA ARG A 278 19.00 -14.50 0.40
C ARG A 278 19.05 -13.43 1.49
N ALA A 279 18.99 -12.16 1.11
CA ALA A 279 19.02 -11.05 2.05
C ALA A 279 17.82 -11.02 3.00
N TYR A 280 16.73 -11.70 2.61
CA TYR A 280 15.50 -11.84 3.39
C TYR A 280 15.31 -13.27 3.95
N GLY A 281 16.39 -14.06 4.03
CA GLY A 281 16.40 -15.33 4.77
C GLY A 281 16.09 -16.60 3.96
N HIS A 282 15.96 -16.49 2.63
CA HIS A 282 15.67 -17.63 1.75
C HIS A 282 16.87 -17.95 0.86
N ASP A 283 17.48 -19.12 1.05
CA ASP A 283 18.52 -19.60 0.14
C ASP A 283 17.91 -20.39 -1.02
N ILE A 284 18.01 -19.82 -2.22
CA ILE A 284 17.52 -20.38 -3.48
C ILE A 284 18.64 -20.45 -4.53
N ALA A 285 19.89 -20.60 -4.07
CA ALA A 285 21.07 -20.60 -4.92
C ALA A 285 20.97 -21.62 -6.07
N GLY A 286 21.42 -21.22 -7.26
CA GLY A 286 21.48 -22.10 -8.43
C GLY A 286 20.15 -22.34 -9.16
N SER A 287 19.01 -21.83 -8.67
CA SER A 287 17.74 -21.96 -9.40
C SER A 287 17.77 -21.14 -10.70
N ALA A 288 17.37 -21.78 -11.81
CA ALA A 288 17.17 -21.10 -13.09
C ALA A 288 15.92 -20.19 -13.08
N GLU A 289 14.93 -20.54 -12.25
CA GLU A 289 13.64 -19.87 -12.09
C GLU A 289 13.50 -19.45 -10.61
N PRO A 290 14.07 -18.29 -10.23
CA PRO A 290 14.25 -17.93 -8.83
C PRO A 290 12.95 -17.49 -8.12
N LEU A 291 11.93 -17.02 -8.84
CA LEU A 291 10.64 -16.67 -8.23
C LEU A 291 9.87 -17.92 -7.81
N GLU A 292 9.91 -18.97 -8.62
CA GLU A 292 9.34 -20.28 -8.37
C GLU A 292 10.05 -20.97 -7.19
N ALA A 293 11.39 -20.95 -7.19
CA ALA A 293 12.15 -21.47 -6.06
C ALA A 293 11.88 -20.70 -4.76
N LEU A 294 11.73 -19.36 -4.84
CA LEU A 294 11.33 -18.56 -3.68
C LEU A 294 9.92 -18.93 -3.22
N ALA A 295 8.98 -19.14 -4.14
CA ALA A 295 7.62 -19.55 -3.83
C ALA A 295 7.56 -20.90 -3.11
N GLU A 296 8.34 -21.89 -3.55
CA GLU A 296 8.44 -23.20 -2.90
C GLU A 296 9.08 -23.13 -1.50
N ALA A 297 10.06 -22.24 -1.33
CA ALA A 297 10.80 -22.06 -0.07
C ALA A 297 10.20 -20.95 0.85
N LEU A 298 9.06 -20.37 0.49
CA LEU A 298 8.52 -19.19 1.16
C LEU A 298 8.02 -19.54 2.56
N GLU A 299 8.63 -18.91 3.55
CA GLU A 299 8.29 -19.01 4.96
C GLU A 299 8.38 -17.62 5.56
N TRP A 300 7.23 -17.00 5.85
CA TRP A 300 7.17 -15.61 6.30
C TRP A 300 7.96 -15.36 7.59
N SER A 301 8.05 -16.37 8.46
CA SER A 301 8.84 -16.31 9.70
C SER A 301 10.35 -16.23 9.50
N LYS A 302 10.87 -16.50 8.29
CA LYS A 302 12.29 -16.34 7.95
C LYS A 302 12.66 -14.90 7.59
N LEU A 303 11.68 -14.07 7.21
CA LEU A 303 11.94 -12.67 6.92
C LEU A 303 12.46 -11.97 8.19
N PRO A 304 13.43 -11.06 8.05
CA PRO A 304 13.94 -10.32 9.20
C PRO A 304 12.83 -9.44 9.81
N MET A 305 12.93 -9.11 11.09
CA MET A 305 12.01 -8.13 11.70
C MET A 305 12.49 -6.69 11.56
N GLN A 306 13.75 -6.52 11.15
CA GLN A 306 14.43 -5.22 11.04
C GLN A 306 14.69 -4.88 9.56
N PRO A 307 14.87 -3.58 9.23
CA PRO A 307 15.25 -3.17 7.89
C PRO A 307 16.53 -3.88 7.41
N VAL A 308 16.55 -4.26 6.14
CA VAL A 308 17.68 -4.92 5.47
C VAL A 308 18.53 -3.86 4.79
N ARG A 309 19.85 -3.91 4.95
CA ARG A 309 20.76 -2.96 4.31
C ARG A 309 21.01 -3.35 2.85
N VAL A 310 21.11 -2.37 1.96
CA VAL A 310 21.34 -2.58 0.53
C VAL A 310 22.64 -3.33 0.25
N GLY A 311 23.67 -3.18 1.08
CA GLY A 311 24.90 -3.98 0.99
C GLY A 311 24.66 -5.50 1.05
N ALA A 312 23.56 -5.96 1.64
CA ALA A 312 23.17 -7.37 1.66
C ALA A 312 22.78 -7.92 0.28
N LEU A 313 22.40 -7.05 -0.67
CA LEU A 313 22.09 -7.47 -2.04
C LEU A 313 23.34 -7.70 -2.90
N GLY A 314 24.54 -7.42 -2.39
CA GLY A 314 25.78 -7.42 -3.16
C GLY A 314 25.91 -6.17 -4.05
N ARG A 315 27.13 -5.65 -4.18
CA ARG A 315 27.41 -4.50 -5.07
C ARG A 315 27.42 -4.95 -6.52
N SER A 316 26.83 -4.16 -7.41
CA SER A 316 27.14 -4.26 -8.84
C SER A 316 28.63 -3.90 -8.99
N THR A 317 29.45 -4.90 -9.30
CA THR A 317 30.82 -4.70 -9.80
C THR A 317 30.78 -4.37 -11.27
#